data_AF-A0A1I8CS89-F1
#
_entry.id   AF-A0A1I8CS89-F1
#
_cell.length_a   1.000
_cell.length_b   1.000
_cell.length_c   1.000
_cell.angle_alpha   90.00
_cell.angle_beta   90.00
_cell.angle_gamma   90.00
#
_symmetry.space_group_name_H-M   'P 1'
#
loop_
_entity.id
_entity.type
_entity.pdbx_description
1 polymer ?
#
loop_
_entity_poly.entity_id
_entity_poly.type
_entity_poly.pdbx_seq_one_letter_code
_entity_poly.pdbx_strand_id
1 'polypeptide(L)'
;MNSYNENSSHLENGLNDDEDDNNSLYGIEENEWDDETKIRSCSFTWTANIIVMKKTDSIVELQTILRDKETTHSDFIFHADRLIRLVVEEGLNQLPYKETTVMTPSGDPYSGIKFVKGNIGVSVCRSGECMEEALRQCCRSIRIGKILLSDKHRVLYSRFSPDIKRRHVLLCYPLLGSGVTVIEAIKLLLENDVKEEKIIVLSIFASGKAIKSVSDRFLRIRIVTSEVCGDEPFDFTKKYFGTD
;
A
#
# COMPACT_ATOMS: atom_id res chain seq x y z
N MET A 1 0.89 69.99 -32.12
CA MET A 1 1.02 68.63 -32.70
C MET A 1 1.43 67.69 -31.57
N ASN A 2 0.68 66.61 -31.36
CA ASN A 2 0.95 65.47 -30.44
C ASN A 2 1.64 65.73 -29.09
N SER A 3 0.83 65.77 -28.02
CA SER A 3 0.93 64.81 -26.91
C SER A 3 -0.44 64.72 -26.20
N TYR A 4 -0.65 63.68 -25.40
CA TYR A 4 -2.00 63.26 -24.93
C TYR A 4 -2.35 63.71 -23.50
N ASN A 5 -3.66 63.88 -23.30
CA ASN A 5 -4.45 63.67 -22.08
C ASN A 5 -4.06 62.38 -21.30
N GLU A 6 -4.40 62.14 -20.01
CA GLU A 6 -5.24 62.84 -19.00
C GLU A 6 -4.97 62.24 -17.59
N ASN A 7 -5.38 62.96 -16.52
CA ASN A 7 -5.94 62.48 -15.22
C ASN A 7 -5.22 61.36 -14.40
N SER A 8 -5.08 61.43 -13.06
CA SER A 8 -5.45 62.46 -12.08
C SER A 8 -4.74 62.29 -10.71
N SER A 9 -4.82 63.34 -9.89
CA SER A 9 -4.84 63.38 -8.40
C SER A 9 -5.34 62.12 -7.67
N HIS A 10 -5.00 61.75 -6.41
CA HIS A 10 -4.23 62.32 -5.26
C HIS A 10 -4.21 61.21 -4.14
N LEU A 11 -3.49 61.23 -2.99
CA LEU A 11 -2.48 62.10 -2.33
C LEU A 11 -1.69 61.27 -1.28
N GLU A 12 -0.52 61.77 -0.85
CA GLU A 12 0.00 61.93 0.54
C GLU A 12 -0.81 61.42 1.76
N ASN A 13 -0.25 61.04 2.93
CA ASN A 13 1.11 60.99 3.53
C ASN A 13 1.14 59.81 4.57
N GLY A 14 2.26 59.30 5.10
CA GLY A 14 3.70 59.54 4.90
C GLY A 14 4.54 59.10 6.12
N LEU A 15 5.86 58.96 5.92
CA LEU A 15 6.97 58.91 6.92
C LEU A 15 7.25 57.63 7.77
N ASN A 16 8.50 57.16 7.57
CA ASN A 16 9.49 56.60 8.51
C ASN A 16 9.50 55.09 8.91
N ASP A 17 10.66 54.48 8.62
CA ASP A 17 11.61 53.76 9.52
C ASP A 17 11.01 52.80 10.58
N ASP A 18 11.35 51.50 10.63
CA ASP A 18 12.71 50.96 10.83
C ASP A 18 12.92 49.56 10.18
N GLU A 19 14.18 49.08 10.16
CA GLU A 19 14.52 47.68 9.88
C GLU A 19 14.29 46.81 11.14
N ASP A 20 13.64 45.64 11.01
CA ASP A 20 13.99 44.47 11.83
C ASP A 20 13.43 43.14 11.27
N ASP A 21 14.07 42.03 11.64
CA ASP A 21 13.87 40.68 11.10
C ASP A 21 12.42 40.14 11.14
N ASN A 22 12.02 39.43 10.08
CA ASN A 22 11.50 38.03 10.14
C ASN A 22 11.15 37.46 8.75
N ASN A 23 12.14 36.93 8.01
CA ASN A 23 11.89 36.04 6.86
C ASN A 23 12.75 34.77 6.94
N SER A 24 12.43 33.90 7.91
CA SER A 24 13.12 32.63 8.13
C SER A 24 12.15 31.50 8.45
N LEU A 25 11.38 31.08 7.44
CA LEU A 25 10.89 29.70 7.32
C LEU A 25 10.49 29.40 5.87
N TYR A 26 10.59 28.13 5.46
CA TYR A 26 10.27 27.64 4.11
C TYR A 26 11.21 28.09 2.97
N GLY A 27 12.51 28.20 3.25
CA GLY A 27 13.50 27.82 2.24
C GLY A 27 13.42 26.31 2.01
N ILE A 28 12.79 25.87 0.92
CA ILE A 28 12.80 24.47 0.48
C ILE A 28 13.90 24.34 -0.56
N GLU A 29 15.01 23.69 -0.19
CA GLU A 29 16.07 23.34 -1.14
C GLU A 29 15.63 22.14 -1.99
N GLU A 30 15.14 22.41 -3.21
CA GLU A 30 14.91 21.39 -4.23
C GLU A 30 16.26 20.86 -4.77
N ASN A 31 16.96 19.97 -4.05
CA ASN A 31 18.16 19.25 -4.54
C ASN A 31 18.61 18.06 -3.65
N GLU A 32 17.75 17.06 -3.36
CA GLU A 32 18.18 15.90 -2.52
C GLU A 32 17.63 14.50 -2.91
N TRP A 33 17.12 14.28 -4.14
CA TRP A 33 16.57 12.97 -4.55
C TRP A 33 17.41 12.17 -5.57
N ASP A 34 18.48 12.73 -6.14
CA ASP A 34 19.25 12.14 -7.25
C ASP A 34 20.43 11.24 -6.81
N ASP A 35 20.31 10.52 -5.68
CA ASP A 35 21.38 9.68 -5.13
C ASP A 35 20.88 8.29 -4.70
N GLU A 36 20.55 7.46 -5.69
CA GLU A 36 20.11 6.06 -5.53
C GLU A 36 21.06 5.23 -4.64
N THR A 37 22.34 5.59 -4.62
CA THR A 37 23.38 4.91 -3.83
C THR A 37 23.11 4.97 -2.33
N LYS A 38 22.57 6.09 -1.82
CA LYS A 38 22.27 6.29 -0.38
C LYS A 38 21.10 5.44 0.11
N ILE A 39 20.16 5.08 -0.76
CA ILE A 39 19.02 4.22 -0.41
C ILE A 39 19.50 2.82 0.03
N ARG A 40 20.64 2.35 -0.48
CA ARG A 40 21.20 1.02 -0.19
C ARG A 40 21.88 0.88 1.18
N SER A 41 22.16 1.98 1.89
CA SER A 41 22.87 1.96 3.18
C SER A 41 22.14 2.64 4.34
N CYS A 42 21.04 3.35 4.07
CA CYS A 42 20.26 4.01 5.13
C CYS A 42 19.42 2.98 5.91
N SER A 43 19.78 2.75 7.17
CA SER A 43 19.01 1.93 8.13
C SER A 43 17.75 2.66 8.60
N PHE A 44 16.79 2.84 7.70
CA PHE A 44 15.57 3.60 7.94
C PHE A 44 14.69 2.87 8.97
N THR A 45 14.57 3.44 10.18
CA THR A 45 13.77 2.89 11.27
C THR A 45 12.29 3.17 11.03
N TRP A 46 11.64 2.31 10.24
CA TRP A 46 10.20 2.40 10.01
C TRP A 46 9.40 2.24 11.31
N THR A 47 8.37 3.08 11.48
CA THR A 47 7.51 3.08 12.67
C THR A 47 6.33 2.10 12.57
N ALA A 48 5.91 1.73 11.35
CA ALA A 48 4.95 0.65 11.15
C ALA A 48 5.62 -0.73 11.13
N ASN A 49 4.81 -1.76 11.40
CA ASN A 49 5.24 -3.15 11.39
C ASN A 49 5.28 -3.67 9.94
N ILE A 50 6.31 -3.29 9.17
CA ILE A 50 6.49 -3.77 7.80
C ILE A 50 7.22 -5.11 7.80
N ILE A 51 6.67 -6.08 7.06
CA ILE A 51 7.30 -7.34 6.70
C ILE A 51 7.64 -7.26 5.21
N VAL A 52 8.93 -7.04 4.91
CA VAL A 52 9.45 -7.22 3.55
C VAL A 52 9.81 -8.70 3.39
N MET A 53 9.34 -9.33 2.32
CA MET A 53 9.67 -10.73 2.04
C MET A 53 11.18 -10.92 1.88
N LYS A 54 11.70 -12.09 2.26
CA LYS A 54 13.10 -12.44 2.02
C LYS A 54 13.37 -12.41 0.51
N LYS A 55 14.23 -11.49 0.07
CA LYS A 55 14.72 -11.44 -1.31
C LYS A 55 15.44 -12.75 -1.63
N THR A 56 14.90 -13.50 -2.58
CA THR A 56 15.43 -14.78 -3.09
C THR A 56 15.43 -14.72 -4.61
N ASP A 57 16.31 -15.47 -5.27
CA ASP A 57 16.54 -15.32 -6.71
C ASP A 57 15.27 -15.57 -7.54
N SER A 58 14.37 -16.46 -7.10
CA SER A 58 13.07 -16.65 -7.75
C SER A 58 12.07 -15.51 -7.49
N ILE A 59 12.14 -14.81 -6.35
CA ILE A 59 11.37 -13.57 -6.16
C ILE A 59 11.93 -12.47 -7.06
N VAL A 60 13.25 -12.38 -7.22
CA VAL A 60 13.91 -11.43 -8.14
C VAL A 60 13.54 -11.70 -9.59
N GLU A 61 13.57 -12.97 -10.04
CA GLU A 61 13.09 -13.43 -11.35
C GLU A 61 11.68 -12.87 -11.65
N LEU A 62 10.73 -13.08 -10.75
CA LEU A 62 9.36 -12.56 -10.89
C LEU A 62 9.33 -11.03 -10.92
N GLN A 63 10.08 -10.37 -10.05
CA GLN A 63 10.18 -8.90 -9.96
C GLN A 63 10.84 -8.25 -11.19
N THR A 64 11.70 -8.97 -11.91
CA THR A 64 12.30 -8.53 -13.18
C THR A 64 11.29 -8.67 -14.31
N ILE A 65 10.64 -9.82 -14.46
CA ILE A 65 9.65 -10.08 -15.53
C ILE A 65 8.45 -9.12 -15.42
N LEU A 66 8.02 -8.77 -14.20
CA LEU A 66 6.94 -7.81 -13.98
C LEU A 66 7.32 -6.34 -14.20
N ARG A 67 8.62 -6.03 -14.35
CA ARG A 67 9.12 -4.70 -14.72
C ARG A 67 9.46 -4.59 -16.20
N ASP A 68 9.77 -5.70 -16.85
CA ASP A 68 10.06 -5.71 -18.27
C ASP A 68 8.86 -5.22 -19.10
N LYS A 69 9.17 -4.34 -20.05
CA LYS A 69 8.20 -3.76 -20.96
C LYS A 69 7.75 -4.78 -22.00
N GLU A 70 8.69 -5.57 -22.52
CA GLU A 70 8.51 -6.45 -23.68
C GLU A 70 7.86 -7.81 -23.31
N THR A 71 7.84 -8.16 -22.02
CA THR A 71 7.12 -9.31 -21.46
C THR A 71 5.65 -9.35 -21.90
N THR A 72 5.23 -10.50 -22.45
CA THR A 72 3.88 -10.68 -23.01
C THR A 72 2.80 -10.67 -21.93
N HIS A 73 1.56 -10.35 -22.32
CA HIS A 73 0.40 -10.36 -21.42
C HIS A 73 0.19 -11.71 -20.70
N SER A 74 0.41 -12.83 -21.40
CA SER A 74 0.24 -14.17 -20.83
C SER A 74 1.31 -14.47 -19.78
N ASP A 75 2.56 -14.13 -20.07
CA ASP A 75 3.67 -14.34 -19.14
C ASP A 75 3.55 -13.39 -17.93
N PHE A 76 3.16 -12.13 -18.18
CA PHE A 76 2.91 -11.14 -17.13
C PHE A 76 1.89 -11.64 -16.11
N ILE A 77 0.73 -12.16 -16.53
CA ILE A 77 -0.26 -12.74 -15.62
C ILE A 77 0.32 -13.95 -14.88
N PHE A 78 0.96 -14.89 -15.57
CA PHE A 78 1.52 -16.09 -14.95
C PHE A 78 2.58 -15.77 -13.87
N HIS A 79 3.45 -14.79 -14.12
CA HIS A 79 4.46 -14.35 -13.17
C HIS A 79 3.88 -13.43 -12.07
N ALA A 80 2.83 -12.66 -12.37
CA ALA A 80 2.08 -11.88 -11.37
C ALA A 80 1.38 -12.79 -10.37
N ASP A 81 0.61 -13.78 -10.83
CA ASP A 81 -0.10 -14.73 -9.97
C ASP A 81 0.85 -15.51 -9.06
N ARG A 82 2.02 -15.91 -9.58
CA ARG A 82 3.10 -16.52 -8.77
C ARG A 82 3.56 -15.59 -7.64
N LEU A 83 3.83 -14.31 -7.93
CA LEU A 83 4.34 -13.37 -6.92
C LEU A 83 3.25 -12.93 -5.93
N ILE A 84 2.03 -12.66 -6.42
CA ILE A 84 0.83 -12.39 -5.61
C ILE A 84 0.61 -13.53 -4.63
N ARG A 85 0.70 -14.79 -5.08
CA ARG A 85 0.50 -15.94 -4.19
C ARG A 85 1.56 -16.00 -3.09
N LEU A 86 2.83 -15.75 -3.39
CA LEU A 86 3.88 -15.69 -2.37
C LEU A 86 3.61 -14.58 -1.33
N VAL A 87 3.20 -13.39 -1.77
CA VAL A 87 2.78 -12.28 -0.88
C VAL A 87 1.56 -12.66 -0.03
N VAL A 88 0.59 -13.39 -0.60
CA VAL A 88 -0.62 -13.83 0.11
C VAL A 88 -0.30 -14.88 1.18
N GLU A 89 0.53 -15.88 0.88
CA GLU A 89 0.94 -16.90 1.86
C GLU A 89 1.73 -16.25 3.01
N GLU A 90 2.62 -15.28 2.74
CA GLU A 90 3.30 -14.52 3.80
C GLU A 90 2.32 -13.61 4.56
N GLY A 91 1.32 -13.04 3.89
CA GLY A 91 0.21 -12.33 4.53
C GLY A 91 -0.62 -13.20 5.48
N LEU A 92 -0.74 -14.50 5.19
CA LEU A 92 -1.41 -15.47 6.04
C LEU A 92 -0.57 -15.84 7.27
N ASN A 93 0.76 -15.92 7.15
CA ASN A 93 1.68 -16.18 8.26
C ASN A 93 1.57 -15.14 9.40
N GLN A 94 1.11 -13.93 9.10
CA GLN A 94 0.95 -12.83 10.06
C GLN A 94 -0.35 -12.89 10.90
N LEU A 95 -1.17 -13.92 10.73
CA LEU A 95 -2.47 -14.06 11.39
C LEU A 95 -2.39 -15.01 12.62
N PRO A 96 -3.36 -14.97 13.56
CA PRO A 96 -3.29 -15.80 14.76
C PRO A 96 -3.47 -17.30 14.44
N TYR A 97 -2.53 -18.10 14.92
CA TYR A 97 -2.61 -19.56 14.96
C TYR A 97 -2.90 -20.04 16.39
N LYS A 98 -3.43 -21.25 16.52
CA LYS A 98 -3.56 -21.97 17.79
C LYS A 98 -2.88 -23.33 17.68
N GLU A 99 -2.10 -23.71 18.69
CA GLU A 99 -1.55 -25.06 18.82
C GLU A 99 -2.64 -26.14 18.78
N THR A 100 -2.36 -27.26 18.14
CA THR A 100 -3.19 -28.46 18.12
C THR A 100 -2.33 -29.70 18.00
N THR A 101 -2.62 -30.71 18.81
CA THR A 101 -2.16 -32.07 18.53
C THR A 101 -3.18 -32.74 17.60
N VAL A 102 -2.70 -33.57 16.68
CA VAL A 102 -3.51 -34.46 15.84
C VAL A 102 -2.91 -35.86 15.86
N MET A 103 -3.73 -36.89 15.72
CA MET A 103 -3.22 -38.25 15.51
C MET A 103 -2.89 -38.44 14.03
N THR A 104 -1.68 -38.92 13.74
CA THR A 104 -1.27 -39.30 12.39
C THR A 104 -1.94 -40.61 11.96
N PRO A 105 -1.99 -40.94 10.65
CA PRO A 105 -2.47 -42.25 10.18
C PRO A 105 -1.68 -43.44 10.74
N SER A 106 -0.43 -43.24 11.19
CA SER A 106 0.41 -44.24 11.84
C SER A 106 0.00 -44.54 13.29
N GLY A 107 -0.81 -43.68 13.91
CA GLY A 107 -1.17 -43.75 15.33
C GLY A 107 -0.35 -42.84 16.25
N ASP A 108 0.71 -42.20 15.74
CA ASP A 108 1.55 -41.28 16.53
C ASP A 108 0.91 -39.89 16.68
N PRO A 109 1.05 -39.21 17.84
CA PRO A 109 0.61 -37.83 18.02
C PRO A 109 1.58 -36.83 17.37
N TYR A 110 1.07 -35.97 16.50
CA TYR A 110 1.80 -34.84 15.92
C TYR A 110 1.33 -33.52 16.53
N SER A 111 2.24 -32.80 17.18
CA SER A 111 2.00 -31.44 17.68
C SER A 111 2.30 -30.42 16.57
N GLY A 112 1.27 -29.68 16.16
CA GLY A 112 1.36 -28.65 15.13
C GLY A 112 0.50 -27.43 15.46
N ILE A 113 0.23 -26.62 14.44
CA ILE A 113 -0.57 -25.40 14.56
C ILE A 113 -1.79 -25.43 13.65
N LYS A 114 -2.84 -24.73 14.05
CA LYS A 114 -4.11 -24.62 13.34
C LYS A 114 -4.51 -23.16 13.20
N PHE A 115 -4.88 -22.80 11.98
CA PHE A 115 -5.32 -21.45 11.66
C PHE A 115 -6.61 -21.07 12.42
N VAL A 116 -6.67 -19.89 13.06
CA VAL A 116 -7.86 -19.42 13.79
C VAL A 116 -8.92 -18.91 12.81
N LYS A 117 -10.13 -19.49 12.84
CA LYS A 117 -11.24 -19.08 11.97
C LYS A 117 -11.67 -17.62 12.24
N GLY A 118 -11.24 -16.68 11.40
CA GLY A 118 -11.61 -15.27 11.57
C GLY A 118 -11.34 -14.31 10.41
N ASN A 119 -10.83 -14.75 9.25
CA ASN A 119 -10.34 -13.84 8.23
C ASN A 119 -11.44 -13.25 7.32
N ILE A 120 -11.11 -12.16 6.65
CA ILE A 120 -11.77 -11.62 5.45
C ILE A 120 -10.70 -10.94 4.58
N GLY A 121 -10.70 -11.22 3.27
CA GLY A 121 -9.96 -10.41 2.31
C GLY A 121 -10.78 -9.17 1.98
N VAL A 122 -10.14 -8.02 1.79
CA VAL A 122 -10.81 -6.79 1.34
C VAL A 122 -10.02 -6.22 0.17
N SER A 123 -10.60 -6.26 -1.01
CA SER A 123 -9.98 -5.75 -2.23
C SER A 123 -10.32 -4.27 -2.41
N VAL A 124 -9.31 -3.45 -2.69
CA VAL A 124 -9.55 -2.07 -3.16
C VAL A 124 -9.63 -2.10 -4.69
N CYS A 125 -10.84 -2.02 -5.22
CA CYS A 125 -11.13 -2.08 -6.65
C CYS A 125 -10.51 -0.88 -7.38
N ARG A 126 -9.94 -1.04 -8.58
CA ARG A 126 -9.85 -2.28 -9.38
C ARG A 126 -8.58 -3.10 -9.13
N SER A 127 -7.46 -2.47 -8.80
CA SER A 127 -6.15 -3.16 -8.72
C SER A 127 -6.09 -4.26 -7.66
N GLY A 128 -6.74 -4.10 -6.51
CA GLY A 128 -6.80 -5.11 -5.45
C GLY A 128 -7.53 -6.40 -5.84
N GLU A 129 -8.24 -6.42 -6.97
CA GLU A 129 -9.04 -7.58 -7.39
C GLU A 129 -8.19 -8.73 -7.97
N CYS A 130 -6.96 -8.46 -8.44
CA CYS A 130 -6.01 -9.52 -8.86
C CYS A 130 -5.67 -10.48 -7.70
N MET A 131 -5.55 -9.95 -6.48
CA MET A 131 -5.15 -10.73 -5.31
C MET A 131 -6.27 -11.64 -4.76
N GLU A 132 -7.50 -11.49 -5.24
CA GLU A 132 -8.64 -12.29 -4.78
C GLU A 132 -8.50 -13.77 -5.11
N GLU A 133 -7.92 -14.09 -6.26
CA GLU A 133 -7.85 -15.48 -6.72
C GLU A 133 -6.79 -16.25 -5.94
N ALA A 134 -5.60 -15.67 -5.75
CA ALA A 134 -4.61 -16.21 -4.82
C ALA A 134 -5.17 -16.39 -3.39
N LEU A 135 -5.97 -15.43 -2.88
CA LEU A 135 -6.65 -15.58 -1.58
C LEU A 135 -7.66 -16.75 -1.56
N ARG A 136 -8.40 -17.00 -2.65
CA ARG A 136 -9.32 -18.16 -2.74
C ARG A 136 -8.56 -19.48 -2.79
N GLN A 137 -7.45 -19.53 -3.52
CA GLN A 137 -6.60 -20.71 -3.65
C GLN A 137 -5.94 -21.09 -2.32
N CYS A 138 -5.35 -20.11 -1.61
CA CYS A 138 -4.71 -20.35 -0.30
C CYS A 138 -5.76 -20.55 0.82
N CYS A 139 -6.94 -19.93 0.72
CA CYS A 139 -7.99 -20.00 1.73
C CYS A 139 -9.39 -20.22 1.11
N ARG A 140 -9.72 -21.49 0.79
CA ARG A 140 -10.98 -21.97 0.15
C ARG A 140 -12.32 -21.60 0.83
N SER A 141 -12.31 -20.83 1.93
CA SER A 141 -13.52 -20.33 2.60
C SER A 141 -13.35 -18.90 3.17
N ILE A 142 -12.37 -18.14 2.65
CA ILE A 142 -12.25 -16.72 2.95
C ILE A 142 -13.45 -15.97 2.36
N ARG A 143 -13.97 -15.01 3.13
CA ARG A 143 -14.92 -14.02 2.60
C ARG A 143 -14.12 -12.92 1.92
N ILE A 144 -14.66 -12.35 0.85
CA ILE A 144 -14.05 -11.18 0.21
C ILE A 144 -15.05 -10.03 0.25
N GLY A 145 -14.62 -8.93 0.87
CA GLY A 145 -15.25 -7.62 0.76
C GLY A 145 -14.60 -6.80 -0.34
N LYS A 146 -15.30 -5.77 -0.82
CA LYS A 146 -14.81 -4.85 -1.85
C LYS A 146 -14.98 -3.40 -1.40
N ILE A 147 -14.00 -2.57 -1.71
CA ILE A 147 -14.05 -1.10 -1.56
C ILE A 147 -13.76 -0.51 -2.95
N LEU A 148 -14.64 0.32 -3.47
CA LEU A 148 -14.39 1.12 -4.67
C LEU A 148 -14.17 2.57 -4.24
N LEU A 149 -13.00 3.11 -4.60
CA LEU A 149 -12.67 4.53 -4.45
C LEU A 149 -12.74 5.22 -5.81
N SER A 150 -13.07 6.51 -5.80
CA SER A 150 -12.94 7.39 -6.96
C SER A 150 -11.49 7.83 -7.18
N ASP A 151 -11.22 8.47 -8.31
CA ASP A 151 -9.91 9.06 -8.64
C ASP A 151 -9.51 10.18 -7.65
N LYS A 152 -10.49 10.74 -6.92
CA LYS A 152 -10.29 11.68 -5.80
C LYS A 152 -10.25 10.98 -4.44
N HIS A 153 -9.96 9.68 -4.42
CA HIS A 153 -9.90 8.77 -3.27
C HIS A 153 -11.14 8.71 -2.37
N ARG A 154 -12.29 9.28 -2.78
CA ARG A 154 -13.55 9.20 -2.03
C ARG A 154 -14.22 7.84 -2.25
N VAL A 155 -14.77 7.26 -1.19
CA VAL A 155 -15.56 6.02 -1.24
C VAL A 155 -16.79 6.19 -2.14
N LEU A 156 -16.89 5.35 -3.18
CA LEU A 156 -18.05 5.26 -4.08
C LEU A 156 -18.95 4.07 -3.72
N TYR A 157 -18.34 2.96 -3.32
CA TYR A 157 -19.05 1.74 -2.94
C TYR A 157 -18.21 0.98 -1.91
N SER A 158 -18.88 0.32 -0.97
CA SER A 158 -18.25 -0.68 -0.13
C SER A 158 -19.22 -1.82 0.19
N ARG A 159 -18.68 -3.02 0.34
CA ARG A 159 -19.44 -4.21 0.74
C ARG A 159 -18.57 -5.10 1.60
N PHE A 160 -18.98 -5.26 2.86
CA PHE A 160 -18.32 -6.11 3.84
C PHE A 160 -19.23 -7.25 4.29
N SER A 161 -18.66 -8.25 4.97
CA SER A 161 -19.45 -9.18 5.78
C SER A 161 -19.98 -8.43 7.00
N PRO A 162 -21.23 -8.62 7.45
CA PRO A 162 -21.82 -7.89 8.60
C PRO A 162 -21.10 -8.16 9.95
N ASP A 163 -20.07 -9.00 9.95
CA ASP A 163 -19.24 -9.30 11.10
C ASP A 163 -17.76 -8.89 10.94
N ILE A 164 -17.44 -7.99 9.99
CA ILE A 164 -16.07 -7.55 9.72
C ILE A 164 -15.32 -7.06 10.97
N LYS A 165 -15.99 -6.36 11.91
CA LYS A 165 -15.39 -5.85 13.14
C LYS A 165 -14.75 -6.88 14.08
N ARG A 166 -15.20 -8.13 14.06
CA ARG A 166 -14.53 -9.21 14.82
C ARG A 166 -13.39 -9.89 14.05
N ARG A 167 -13.31 -9.71 12.73
CA ARG A 167 -12.40 -10.41 11.83
C ARG A 167 -11.00 -9.78 11.76
N HIS A 168 -10.06 -10.55 11.21
CA HIS A 168 -8.80 -10.03 10.70
C HIS A 168 -8.95 -9.72 9.21
N VAL A 169 -8.43 -8.56 8.79
CA VAL A 169 -8.62 -8.02 7.43
C VAL A 169 -7.31 -8.07 6.66
N LEU A 170 -7.31 -8.76 5.53
CA LEU A 170 -6.24 -8.74 4.53
C LEU A 170 -6.62 -7.71 3.45
N LEU A 171 -6.14 -6.48 3.59
CA LEU A 171 -6.43 -5.37 2.68
C LEU A 171 -5.50 -5.46 1.46
N CYS A 172 -6.07 -5.83 0.31
CA CYS A 172 -5.31 -6.16 -0.90
C CYS A 172 -5.20 -4.95 -1.84
N TYR A 173 -3.96 -4.54 -2.12
CA TYR A 173 -3.64 -3.46 -3.06
C TYR A 173 -2.21 -3.63 -3.60
N PRO A 174 -2.01 -4.11 -4.85
CA PRO A 174 -0.71 -4.61 -5.32
C PRO A 174 0.39 -3.55 -5.48
N LEU A 175 0.04 -2.27 -5.61
CA LEU A 175 0.98 -1.15 -5.78
C LEU A 175 0.79 -0.08 -4.69
N LEU A 176 1.60 -0.11 -3.64
CA LEU A 176 1.57 0.90 -2.59
C LEU A 176 2.47 2.10 -2.96
N GLY A 177 2.07 2.86 -4.00
CA GLY A 177 2.89 3.95 -4.58
C GLY A 177 2.86 5.28 -3.81
N SER A 178 1.68 5.80 -3.44
CA SER A 178 1.53 7.05 -2.65
C SER A 178 0.90 6.84 -1.26
N GLY A 179 0.36 5.66 -0.99
CA GLY A 179 -0.34 5.32 0.25
C GLY A 179 -1.78 5.85 0.34
N VAL A 180 -2.13 6.95 -0.33
CA VAL A 180 -3.41 7.67 -0.17
C VAL A 180 -4.63 6.76 -0.36
N THR A 181 -4.66 5.97 -1.45
CA THR A 181 -5.73 5.00 -1.73
C THR A 181 -5.93 3.99 -0.60
N VAL A 182 -4.84 3.51 0.00
CA VAL A 182 -4.86 2.54 1.11
C VAL A 182 -5.23 3.21 2.43
N ILE A 183 -4.82 4.46 2.65
CA ILE A 183 -5.18 5.26 3.83
C ILE A 183 -6.70 5.50 3.90
N GLU A 184 -7.35 5.87 2.80
CA GLU A 184 -8.80 6.06 2.78
C GLU A 184 -9.56 4.72 2.92
N ALA A 185 -9.03 3.62 2.36
CA ALA A 185 -9.57 2.29 2.57
C ALA A 185 -9.42 1.81 4.04
N ILE A 186 -8.31 2.16 4.71
CA ILE A 186 -8.10 1.90 6.14
C ILE A 186 -9.10 2.70 6.98
N LYS A 187 -9.28 4.01 6.74
CA LYS A 187 -10.28 4.82 7.48
C LYS A 187 -11.66 4.18 7.43
N LEU A 188 -12.11 3.78 6.24
CA LEU A 188 -13.40 3.13 6.05
C LEU A 188 -13.53 1.81 6.83
N LEU A 189 -12.43 1.05 7.00
CA LEU A 189 -12.43 -0.13 7.85
C LEU A 189 -12.56 0.25 9.33
N LEU A 190 -11.83 1.27 9.80
CA LEU A 190 -11.94 1.78 11.18
C LEU A 190 -13.36 2.32 11.48
N GLU A 191 -13.98 3.02 10.52
CA GLU A 191 -15.39 3.47 10.55
C GLU A 191 -16.40 2.30 10.63
N ASN A 192 -15.99 1.08 10.23
CA ASN A 192 -16.78 -0.15 10.31
C ASN A 192 -16.42 -1.01 11.54
N ASP A 193 -16.03 -0.36 12.65
CA ASP A 193 -15.58 -0.97 13.92
C ASP A 193 -14.36 -1.93 13.77
N VAL A 194 -13.64 -1.93 12.65
CA VAL A 194 -12.45 -2.79 12.51
C VAL A 194 -11.32 -2.23 13.36
N LYS A 195 -10.76 -3.10 14.19
CA LYS A 195 -9.58 -2.77 14.99
C LYS A 195 -8.32 -2.65 14.13
N GLU A 196 -7.55 -1.59 14.36
CA GLU A 196 -6.30 -1.28 13.66
C GLU A 196 -5.29 -2.44 13.71
N GLU A 197 -5.08 -3.09 14.87
CA GLU A 197 -4.13 -4.21 15.01
C GLU A 197 -4.52 -5.48 14.22
N LYS A 198 -5.75 -5.50 13.69
CA LYS A 198 -6.30 -6.59 12.87
C LYS A 198 -6.24 -6.31 11.36
N ILE A 199 -5.76 -5.13 10.93
CA ILE A 199 -5.59 -4.79 9.51
C ILE A 199 -4.15 -5.14 9.10
N ILE A 200 -4.04 -5.92 8.02
CA ILE A 200 -2.79 -6.28 7.37
C ILE A 200 -2.93 -5.86 5.90
N VAL A 201 -2.09 -4.94 5.44
CA VAL A 201 -2.01 -4.52 4.05
C VAL A 201 -1.15 -5.52 3.28
N LEU A 202 -1.67 -6.06 2.17
CA LEU A 202 -0.92 -6.91 1.25
C LEU A 202 -0.62 -6.13 -0.04
N SER A 203 0.65 -6.03 -0.39
CA SER A 203 1.13 -5.35 -1.61
C SER A 203 2.26 -6.14 -2.27
N ILE A 204 2.48 -5.91 -3.57
CA ILE A 204 3.60 -6.53 -4.29
C ILE A 204 4.81 -5.60 -4.22
N PHE A 205 4.59 -4.33 -4.60
CA PHE A 205 5.58 -3.27 -4.64
C PHE A 205 5.12 -2.10 -3.78
N ALA A 206 6.02 -1.53 -2.98
CA ALA A 206 5.69 -0.44 -2.07
C ALA A 206 6.78 0.63 -2.06
N SER A 207 6.38 1.90 -2.19
CA SER A 207 7.33 3.00 -2.11
C SER A 207 7.63 3.35 -0.64
N GLY A 208 8.86 3.76 -0.36
CA GLY A 208 9.23 4.27 0.98
C GLY A 208 8.37 5.48 1.40
N LYS A 209 7.95 6.31 0.42
CA LYS A 209 7.07 7.47 0.65
C LYS A 209 5.67 7.05 1.10
N ALA A 210 5.09 6.01 0.48
CA ALA A 210 3.79 5.47 0.84
C ALA A 210 3.81 4.71 2.18
N ILE A 211 4.85 3.91 2.41
CA ILE A 211 5.05 3.22 3.69
C ILE A 211 5.08 4.24 4.83
N LYS A 212 5.88 5.31 4.70
CA LYS A 212 5.89 6.40 5.69
C LYS A 212 4.51 7.06 5.84
N SER A 213 3.85 7.42 4.74
CA SER A 213 2.51 8.04 4.74
C SER A 213 1.43 7.21 5.46
N VAL A 214 1.51 5.87 5.41
CA VAL A 214 0.67 4.95 6.19
C VAL A 214 1.13 4.88 7.65
N SER A 215 2.44 4.75 7.89
CA SER A 215 3.04 4.62 9.23
C SER A 215 2.76 5.82 10.13
N ASP A 216 2.90 7.02 9.58
CA ASP A 216 2.68 8.31 10.28
C ASP A 216 1.20 8.50 10.70
N ARG A 217 0.29 7.66 10.20
CA ARG A 217 -1.16 7.70 10.50
C ARG A 217 -1.66 6.49 11.29
N PHE A 218 -1.05 5.33 11.14
CA PHE A 218 -1.53 4.06 11.69
C PHE A 218 -0.37 3.19 12.23
N LEU A 219 -0.10 3.34 13.53
CA LEU A 219 1.05 2.72 14.22
C LEU A 219 0.89 1.20 14.46
N ARG A 220 -0.33 0.66 14.43
CA ARG A 220 -0.63 -0.76 14.74
C ARG A 220 -0.89 -1.62 13.50
N ILE A 221 -0.93 -1.02 12.31
CA ILE A 221 -1.10 -1.74 11.05
C ILE A 221 0.18 -2.49 10.68
N ARG A 222 0.01 -3.62 10.01
CA ARG A 222 1.09 -4.36 9.36
C ARG A 222 1.02 -4.21 7.85
N ILE A 223 2.18 -4.09 7.22
CA ILE A 223 2.32 -4.01 5.75
C ILE A 223 3.20 -5.18 5.31
N VAL A 224 2.68 -6.05 4.46
CA VAL A 224 3.43 -7.16 3.85
C VAL A 224 3.70 -6.80 2.39
N THR A 225 4.97 -6.78 1.98
CA THR A 225 5.39 -6.44 0.61
C THR A 225 6.50 -7.33 0.09
N SER A 226 6.55 -7.61 -1.22
CA SER A 226 7.64 -8.38 -1.81
C SER A 226 8.94 -7.57 -1.97
N GLU A 227 8.79 -6.24 -2.13
CA GLU A 227 9.91 -5.29 -2.26
C GLU A 227 9.51 -3.90 -1.75
N VAL A 228 10.52 -3.13 -1.34
CA VAL A 228 10.41 -1.68 -1.12
C VAL A 228 11.29 -1.00 -2.16
N CYS A 229 10.72 -0.07 -2.92
CA CYS A 229 11.33 0.48 -4.13
C CYS A 229 10.99 1.98 -4.32
N GLY A 230 11.31 2.51 -5.50
CA GLY A 230 10.82 3.80 -6.01
C GLY A 230 10.46 3.77 -7.51
N ASP A 231 10.68 2.63 -8.16
CA ASP A 231 10.40 2.30 -9.55
C ASP A 231 9.17 1.38 -9.65
N GLU A 232 8.10 1.69 -8.91
CA GLU A 232 6.88 0.87 -8.93
C GLU A 232 6.32 0.78 -10.37
N PRO A 233 5.98 -0.43 -10.89
CA PRO A 233 5.40 -0.57 -12.21
C PRO A 233 3.94 -0.09 -12.19
N PHE A 234 3.71 1.22 -12.32
CA PHE A 234 2.38 1.85 -12.22
C PHE A 234 1.35 1.25 -13.20
N ASP A 235 1.79 0.80 -14.37
CA ASP A 235 0.95 0.15 -15.36
C ASP A 235 0.60 -1.32 -15.04
N PHE A 236 1.11 -1.91 -13.94
CA PHE A 236 0.81 -3.29 -13.51
C PHE A 236 -0.69 -3.61 -13.53
N THR A 237 -1.53 -2.65 -13.13
CA THR A 237 -3.00 -2.86 -13.12
C THR A 237 -3.58 -2.92 -14.53
N LYS A 238 -3.05 -2.14 -15.48
CA LYS A 238 -3.50 -2.18 -16.88
C LYS A 238 -3.02 -3.46 -17.56
N LYS A 239 -1.71 -3.76 -17.45
CA LYS A 239 -1.09 -5.00 -17.93
C LYS A 239 -1.80 -6.25 -17.37
N TYR A 240 -2.12 -6.30 -16.08
CA TYR A 240 -2.79 -7.46 -15.49
C TYR A 240 -4.21 -7.69 -16.05
N PHE A 241 -4.98 -6.63 -16.28
CA PHE A 241 -6.36 -6.74 -16.78
C PHE A 241 -6.49 -6.66 -18.31
N GLY A 242 -5.40 -6.49 -19.05
CA GLY A 242 -5.40 -6.30 -20.50
C GLY A 242 -6.09 -5.01 -20.94
N THR A 243 -5.90 -3.92 -20.19
CA THR A 243 -6.51 -2.59 -20.46
C THR A 243 -5.46 -1.50 -20.68
N ASP A 244 -4.39 -1.84 -21.42
CA ASP A 244 -3.37 -0.91 -21.92
C ASP A 244 -3.85 -0.15 -23.17
#